data_AF-A0A1H3U5S0-F1
#
_entry.id   AF-A0A1H3U5S0-F1
#
_cell.length_a   1.000
_cell.length_b   1.000
_cell.length_c   1.000
_cell.angle_alpha   90.00
_cell.angle_beta   90.00
_cell.angle_gamma   90.00
#
_symmetry.space_group_name_H-M   'P 1'
#
loop_
_entity.id
_entity.type
_entity.pdbx_description
1 polymer ?
#
loop_
_entity_poly.entity_id
_entity_poly.type
_entity_poly.pdbx_seq_one_letter_code
_entity_poly.pdbx_strand_id
1 'polypeptide(L)' 'MAKLTKTSLFKAKGSKAETSMDKTTRIVRKMVDEDAEKRRVKMDRLRNARLETGGDTNQIRASAKR' A
#
# COMPACT_ATOMS: atom_id res chain seq x y z
N MET A 1 20.35 -57.58 -3.14
CA MET A 1 19.21 -56.67 -3.37
C MET A 1 19.58 -55.26 -2.93
N ALA A 2 20.11 -54.43 -3.82
CA ALA A 2 20.51 -53.06 -3.49
C ALA A 2 19.27 -52.14 -3.55
N LYS A 3 18.96 -51.46 -2.44
CA LYS A 3 17.87 -50.50 -2.36
C LYS A 3 18.32 -49.18 -2.99
N LEU A 4 17.97 -48.93 -4.25
CA LEU A 4 18.18 -47.63 -4.89
C LEU A 4 17.19 -46.61 -4.31
N THR A 5 17.64 -45.85 -3.33
CA THR A 5 16.96 -44.62 -2.91
C THR A 5 17.24 -43.55 -3.96
N LYS A 6 16.34 -43.39 -4.94
CA LYS A 6 16.31 -42.21 -5.82
C LYS A 6 16.00 -40.98 -4.98
N THR A 7 17.01 -40.46 -4.29
CA THR A 7 16.97 -39.12 -3.71
C THR A 7 16.98 -38.17 -4.89
N SER A 8 15.80 -37.62 -5.21
CA SER A 8 15.59 -36.56 -6.21
C SER A 8 16.83 -35.68 -6.37
N LEU A 9 17.40 -35.65 -7.58
CA LEU A 9 18.56 -34.79 -7.90
C LEU A 9 18.24 -33.30 -7.73
N PHE A 10 16.96 -32.95 -7.74
CA PHE A 10 16.49 -31.61 -7.40
C PHE A 10 16.19 -31.54 -5.90
N LYS A 11 17.12 -30.95 -5.14
CA LYS A 11 16.82 -30.42 -3.81
C LYS A 11 15.89 -29.21 -3.98
N ALA A 12 14.80 -29.16 -3.22
CA ALA A 12 14.01 -27.96 -3.07
C ALA A 12 14.94 -26.84 -2.58
N LYS A 13 15.11 -25.81 -3.39
CA LYS A 13 15.92 -24.65 -3.01
C LYS A 13 15.19 -23.94 -1.88
N GLY A 14 15.81 -23.87 -0.70
CA GLY A 14 15.30 -23.05 0.40
C GLY A 14 15.13 -21.59 -0.04
N SER A 15 14.25 -20.86 0.66
CA SER A 15 14.08 -19.42 0.43
C SER A 15 15.44 -18.75 0.44
N LYS A 16 15.78 -18.04 -0.64
CA LYS A 16 17.06 -17.34 -0.71
C LYS A 16 17.14 -16.30 0.40
N ALA A 17 18.30 -16.22 1.06
CA ALA A 17 18.57 -15.15 1.99
C ALA A 17 18.48 -13.80 1.25
N GLU A 18 17.80 -12.82 1.86
CA GLU A 18 17.67 -11.47 1.30
C GLU A 18 19.07 -10.86 1.09
N THR A 19 19.33 -10.42 -0.15
CA THR A 19 20.54 -9.68 -0.48
C THR A 19 20.50 -8.27 0.12
N SER A 20 21.63 -7.58 0.14
CA SER A 20 21.68 -6.15 0.54
C SER A 20 20.75 -5.29 -0.33
N MET A 21 20.66 -5.59 -1.63
CA MET A 21 19.75 -4.92 -2.57
C MET A 21 18.28 -5.18 -2.28
N ASP A 22 17.92 -6.40 -1.87
CA ASP A 22 16.55 -6.71 -1.49
C ASP A 22 16.12 -5.90 -0.26
N LYS A 23 17.05 -5.73 0.69
CA LYS A 23 16.81 -4.93 1.91
C LYS A 23 16.59 -3.46 1.60
N THR A 24 17.44 -2.85 0.76
CA THR A 24 17.28 -1.45 0.36
C THR A 24 15.99 -1.24 -0.43
N THR A 25 15.67 -2.14 -1.36
CA THR A 25 14.41 -2.12 -2.12
C THR A 25 13.19 -2.20 -1.19
N ARG A 26 13.25 -3.05 -0.16
CA ARG A 26 12.19 -3.16 0.84
C ARG A 26 12.00 -1.87 1.62
N ILE A 27 13.10 -1.22 2.04
CA ILE A 27 13.05 0.04 2.78
C ILE A 27 12.43 1.14 1.92
N VAL A 28 12.90 1.29 0.67
CA VAL A 28 12.37 2.31 -0.25
C VAL A 28 10.87 2.11 -0.50
N ARG A 29 10.41 0.87 -0.71
CA ARG A 29 8.98 0.57 -0.84
C ARG A 29 8.18 1.02 0.38
N LYS A 30 8.65 0.66 1.58
CA LYS A 30 7.99 1.08 2.83
C LYS A 30 7.88 2.59 2.96
N MET A 31 8.94 3.33 2.64
CA MET A 31 8.93 4.80 2.68
C MET A 31 7.86 5.37 1.73
N VAL A 32 7.78 4.85 0.51
CA VAL A 32 6.79 5.30 -0.48
C VAL A 32 5.37 4.99 -0.02
N ASP A 33 5.13 3.81 0.53
CA ASP A 33 3.82 3.39 1.03
C ASP A 33 3.38 4.25 2.23
N GLU A 34 4.27 4.49 3.18
CA GLU A 34 4.00 5.37 4.34
C GLU A 34 3.65 6.80 3.90
N ASP A 35 4.37 7.36 2.93
CA ASP A 35 4.08 8.69 2.39
C ASP A 35 2.79 8.73 1.56
N ALA A 36 2.48 7.64 0.86
CA ALA A 36 1.19 7.49 0.17
C ALA A 36 0.03 7.47 1.18
N GLU A 37 0.15 6.73 2.27
CA GLU A 37 -0.88 6.67 3.31
C GLU A 37 -1.08 8.03 3.99
N LYS A 38 -0.01 8.76 4.32
CA LYS A 38 -0.13 10.16 4.82
C LYS A 38 -0.91 11.05 3.85
N ARG A 39 -0.64 10.94 2.55
CA ARG A 39 -1.38 11.70 1.51
C ARG A 39 -2.84 11.29 1.46
N ARG A 40 -3.15 9.99 1.53
CA ARG A 40 -4.53 9.49 1.52
C ARG A 40 -5.33 10.03 2.71
N VAL A 41 -4.79 9.90 3.92
CA VAL A 41 -5.41 10.43 5.15
C VAL A 41 -5.69 11.92 5.03
N LYS A 42 -4.73 12.72 4.52
CA LYS A 42 -4.93 14.16 4.29
C LYS A 42 -6.05 14.42 3.29
N MET A 43 -6.06 13.71 2.16
CA MET A 43 -7.07 13.90 1.12
C MET A 43 -8.46 13.50 1.61
N ASP A 44 -8.58 12.43 2.38
CA ASP A 44 -9.85 11.97 2.93
C ASP A 44 -10.38 12.96 3.98
N ARG A 45 -9.51 13.49 4.85
CA ARG A 45 -9.88 14.57 5.76
C ARG A 45 -10.38 15.82 5.01
N LEU A 46 -9.69 16.23 3.96
CA LEU A 46 -10.10 17.39 3.14
C LEU A 46 -11.42 17.12 2.39
N ARG A 47 -11.62 15.90 1.90
CA ARG A 47 -12.87 15.49 1.24
C ARG A 47 -14.03 15.55 2.23
N ASN A 48 -13.86 15.01 3.43
CA ASN A 48 -14.90 15.04 4.46
C ASN A 48 -15.24 16.47 4.88
N ALA A 49 -14.23 17.31 5.15
CA ALA A 49 -14.44 18.72 5.47
C ALA A 49 -15.17 19.48 4.34
N ARG A 50 -14.86 19.15 3.07
CA ARG A 50 -15.57 19.71 1.91
C ARG A 50 -17.00 19.19 1.76
N LEU A 51 -17.29 17.97 2.20
CA LEU A 51 -18.67 17.44 2.17
C LEU A 51 -19.51 18.10 3.26
N GLU A 52 -18.97 18.26 4.46
CA GLU A 52 -19.61 18.98 5.57
C GLU A 52 -19.87 20.45 5.19
N THR A 53 -18.84 21.15 4.70
CA THR A 53 -18.96 22.55 4.26
C THR A 53 -19.73 22.68 2.94
N GLY A 54 -19.67 21.65 2.08
CA GLY A 54 -20.39 21.54 0.81
C GLY A 54 -21.89 21.43 0.99
N GLY A 55 -22.33 20.72 2.04
CA GLY A 55 -23.73 20.68 2.46
C GLY A 55 -24.26 22.08 2.78
N ASP A 56 -23.46 22.89 3.48
CA ASP A 56 -23.83 24.25 3.86
C ASP A 56 -23.71 25.25 2.69
N THR A 57 -22.63 25.18 1.91
CA THR A 57 -22.38 26.11 0.79
C THR A 57 -23.30 25.87 -0.40
N ASN A 58 -23.78 24.63 -0.64
CA ASN A 58 -24.76 24.36 -1.69
C ASN A 58 -26.15 24.89 -1.29
N GLN A 59 -26.48 24.89 0.01
CA GLN A 59 -27.69 25.58 0.51
C GLN A 59 -27.56 27.10 0.43
N ILE A 60 -26.40 27.68 0.76
CA ILE A 60 -26.16 29.13 0.65
C ILE A 60 -26.18 29.60 -0.82
N ARG A 61 -25.60 28.82 -1.75
CA ARG A 61 -25.69 29.14 -3.20
C ARG A 61 -27.10 28.96 -3.76
N ALA A 62 -27.87 27.99 -3.26
CA ALA A 62 -29.24 27.76 -3.70
C ALA A 62 -30.24 28.79 -3.13
N SER A 63 -29.98 29.37 -1.96
CA SER A 63 -30.78 30.46 -1.38
C SER A 63 -30.42 31.83 -1.95
N ALA A 64 -29.15 32.07 -2.32
CA ALA A 64 -28.70 33.32 -2.94
C ALA A 64 -29.10 33.48 -4.43
N LYS A 65 -29.69 32.44 -5.04
CA LYS A 65 -30.14 32.45 -6.45
C LYS A 65 -31.67 32.59 -6.59
N ARG A 66 -32.38 32.89 -5.51
CA ARG A 66 -33.81 33.18 -5.46
C ARG A 66 -34.07 34.67 -5.32
#